data_AF-A0A496ZB81-F1
#
_entry.id   AF-A0A496ZB81-F1
#
_cell.length_a   1.000
_cell.length_b   1.000
_cell.length_c   1.000
_cell.angle_alpha   90.00
_cell.angle_beta   90.00
_cell.angle_gamma   90.00
#
_symmetry.space_group_name_H-M   'P 1'
#
loop_
_entity.id
_entity.type
_entity.pdbx_description
1 polymer ?
#
loop_
_entity_poly.entity_id
_entity_poly.type
_entity_poly.pdbx_seq_one_letter_code
_entity_poly.pdbx_strand_id
1 'polypeptide(L)'
;MTFETQLVPTLREGIDVIKMVLFQELKSLLILTERNSADVNRLTGAVVNELFSATHSKEAAQIFSQVNRDAVEKTSRMISKDLNHLRIPLTDALRIQFLCDSHEGIDSAAVLERAKKQKILIVEREVPLPGAFMSIVRSFGRAYGILN
;
A
#
# COMPACT_ATOMS: atom_id res chain seq x y z
N MET A 1 -27.39 10.08 -14.29
CA MET A 1 -26.58 8.98 -13.73
C MET A 1 -25.20 9.53 -13.46
N THR A 2 -24.89 9.86 -12.21
CA THR A 2 -23.65 10.57 -11.79
C THR A 2 -22.83 9.73 -10.80
N PHE A 3 -23.25 8.49 -10.52
CA PHE A 3 -22.66 7.64 -9.49
C PHE A 3 -21.33 6.99 -9.93
N GLU A 4 -21.14 6.72 -11.23
CA GLU A 4 -19.93 6.07 -11.73
C GLU A 4 -18.73 7.03 -11.80
N THR A 5 -18.96 8.32 -12.09
CA THR A 5 -17.88 9.29 -12.32
C THR A 5 -17.06 9.63 -11.07
N GLN A 6 -17.63 9.48 -9.87
CA GLN A 6 -16.93 9.75 -8.60
C GLN A 6 -16.41 8.48 -7.91
N LEU A 7 -16.85 7.29 -8.33
CA LEU A 7 -16.51 6.05 -7.64
C LEU A 7 -15.01 5.77 -7.64
N VAL A 8 -14.36 5.87 -8.81
CA VAL A 8 -12.92 5.61 -8.94
C VAL A 8 -12.10 6.61 -8.10
N PRO A 9 -12.31 7.93 -8.20
CA PRO A 9 -11.67 8.90 -7.29
C PRO A 9 -11.84 8.57 -5.81
N THR A 10 -13.05 8.25 -5.36
CA THR A 10 -13.31 7.88 -3.94
C THR A 10 -12.56 6.62 -3.52
N LEU A 11 -12.48 5.61 -4.39
CA LEU A 11 -11.72 4.40 -4.11
C LEU A 11 -10.21 4.67 -4.04
N ARG A 12 -9.69 5.56 -4.87
CA ARG A 12 -8.28 6.02 -4.83
C ARG A 12 -7.95 6.70 -3.52
N GLU A 13 -8.81 7.60 -3.04
CA GLU A 13 -8.66 8.21 -1.72
C GLU A 13 -8.62 7.14 -0.61
N GLY A 14 -9.48 6.12 -0.71
CA GLY A 14 -9.46 5.01 0.24
C GLY A 14 -8.17 4.18 0.20
N ILE A 15 -7.62 3.93 -1.00
CA ILE A 15 -6.30 3.30 -1.16
C ILE A 15 -5.21 4.15 -0.50
N ASP A 16 -5.24 5.47 -0.66
CA ASP A 16 -4.23 6.36 -0.10
C ASP A 16 -4.26 6.40 1.43
N VAL A 17 -5.45 6.31 2.04
CA VAL A 17 -5.56 6.13 3.50
C VAL A 17 -4.87 4.83 3.95
N ILE A 18 -5.06 3.72 3.24
CA ILE A 18 -4.37 2.46 3.59
C ILE A 18 -2.85 2.57 3.40
N LYS A 19 -2.38 3.29 2.37
CA LYS A 19 -0.94 3.59 2.21
C LYS A 19 -0.40 4.40 3.40
N MET A 20 -1.16 5.38 3.88
CA MET A 20 -0.77 6.19 5.05
C MET A 20 -0.71 5.34 6.34
N VAL A 21 -1.68 4.43 6.55
CA VAL A 21 -1.64 3.47 7.66
C VAL A 21 -0.38 2.62 7.60
N LEU A 22 -0.09 2.02 6.43
CA LEU A 22 1.11 1.21 6.25
C LEU A 22 2.38 2.03 6.51
N PHE A 23 2.42 3.28 6.02
CA PHE A 23 3.55 4.17 6.26
C PHE A 23 3.77 4.39 7.76
N GLN A 24 2.73 4.68 8.53
CA GLN A 24 2.84 4.94 9.96
C GLN A 24 3.31 3.72 10.76
N GLU A 25 2.74 2.55 10.49
CA GLU A 25 3.12 1.28 11.13
C GLU A 25 4.57 0.90 10.80
N LEU A 26 4.92 0.94 9.52
CA LEU A 26 6.25 0.55 9.07
C LEU A 26 7.33 1.52 9.57
N LYS A 27 7.04 2.82 9.55
CA LYS A 27 7.91 3.84 10.16
C LYS A 27 8.13 3.58 11.65
N SER A 28 7.08 3.22 12.38
CA SER A 28 7.17 2.95 13.82
C SER A 28 8.08 1.76 14.10
N LEU A 29 8.04 0.71 13.26
CA LEU A 29 8.96 -0.42 13.38
C LEU A 29 10.40 -0.03 13.04
N LEU A 30 10.60 0.75 11.97
CA LEU A 30 11.93 1.15 11.51
C LEU A 30 12.66 2.09 12.48
N ILE A 31 11.95 2.96 13.20
CA ILE A 31 12.55 3.83 14.23
C ILE A 31 13.27 3.01 15.32
N LEU A 32 12.82 1.78 15.57
CA LEU A 32 13.44 0.90 16.57
C LEU A 32 14.75 0.28 16.08
N THR A 33 14.96 0.20 14.76
CA THR A 33 16.12 -0.48 14.15
C THR A 33 17.09 0.46 13.44
N GLU A 34 16.62 1.61 12.98
CA GLU A 34 17.40 2.57 12.19
C GLU A 34 17.77 3.81 13.00
N ARG A 35 19.04 4.22 12.94
CA ARG A 35 19.56 5.36 13.72
C ARG A 35 19.28 6.72 13.09
N ASN A 36 19.02 6.78 11.78
CA ASN A 36 18.82 8.02 11.04
C ASN A 36 17.35 8.21 10.64
N SER A 37 16.71 9.23 11.18
CA SER A 37 15.30 9.55 10.92
C SER A 37 15.00 9.94 9.47
N ALA A 38 15.98 10.51 8.75
CA ALA A 38 15.83 10.83 7.34
C ALA A 38 15.76 9.55 6.47
N ASP A 39 16.55 8.54 6.83
CA ASP A 39 16.58 7.25 6.13
C ASP A 39 15.31 6.44 6.45
N VAL A 40 14.79 6.52 7.68
CA VAL A 40 13.50 5.92 8.04
C VAL A 40 12.38 6.39 7.11
N ASN A 41 12.19 7.69 6.92
CA ASN A 41 11.11 8.20 6.08
C ASN A 41 11.27 7.79 4.61
N ARG A 42 12.50 7.86 4.08
CA ARG A 42 12.81 7.47 2.69
C ARG A 42 12.59 5.98 2.47
N LEU A 43 13.05 5.13 3.39
CA LEU A 43 12.91 3.69 3.33
C LEU A 43 11.44 3.27 3.44
N THR A 44 10.70 3.88 4.36
CA THR A 44 9.25 3.65 4.50
C THR A 44 8.52 4.01 3.21
N GLY A 45 8.79 5.20 2.66
CA GLY A 45 8.17 5.65 1.41
C GLY A 45 8.54 4.77 0.21
N ALA A 46 9.79 4.33 0.13
CA ALA A 46 10.26 3.41 -0.91
C ALA A 46 9.51 2.08 -0.88
N VAL A 47 9.30 1.49 0.31
CA VAL A 47 8.56 0.23 0.47
C VAL A 47 7.08 0.38 0.12
N VAL A 48 6.43 1.45 0.60
CA VAL A 48 5.03 1.75 0.25
C VAL A 48 4.88 1.92 -1.27
N ASN A 49 5.79 2.66 -1.90
CA ASN A 49 5.79 2.86 -3.34
C ASN A 49 6.02 1.55 -4.10
N GLU A 50 6.96 0.70 -3.67
CA GLU A 50 7.22 -0.58 -4.33
C GLU A 50 6.00 -1.51 -4.28
N LEU A 51 5.29 -1.49 -3.16
CA LEU A 51 4.09 -2.29 -2.96
C LEU A 51 2.92 -1.84 -3.84
N PHE A 52 2.75 -0.54 -4.09
CA PHE A 52 1.57 -0.01 -4.80
C PHE A 52 1.83 0.54 -6.22
N SER A 53 3.07 0.75 -6.65
CA SER A 53 3.33 1.34 -7.98
C SER A 53 3.11 0.33 -9.11
N ALA A 54 2.16 0.61 -10.00
CA ALA A 54 1.91 -0.10 -11.26
C ALA A 54 3.03 0.15 -12.28
N THR A 55 3.47 1.40 -12.37
CA THR A 55 4.64 1.83 -13.13
C THR A 55 5.61 2.55 -12.20
N HIS A 56 6.89 2.28 -12.43
CA HIS A 56 8.04 2.96 -11.86
C HIS A 56 7.78 4.46 -11.51
N SER A 57 7.58 4.72 -10.22
CA SER A 57 7.40 6.05 -9.61
C SER A 57 8.59 6.98 -9.91
N LYS A 58 8.36 8.31 -9.84
CA LYS A 58 9.31 9.42 -10.03
C LYS A 58 10.78 9.02 -9.86
N GLU A 59 11.62 9.34 -10.85
CA GLU A 59 13.03 8.94 -10.98
C GLU A 59 13.81 8.93 -9.66
N ALA A 60 13.64 9.94 -8.79
CA ALA A 60 14.33 10.03 -7.50
C ALA A 60 13.99 8.88 -6.52
N ALA A 61 12.73 8.44 -6.44
CA ALA A 61 12.33 7.34 -5.57
C ALA A 61 12.85 5.99 -6.10
N GLN A 62 12.87 5.82 -7.42
CA GLN A 62 13.50 4.67 -8.05
C GLN A 62 15.00 4.62 -7.80
N ILE A 63 15.70 5.74 -7.96
CA ILE A 63 17.15 5.83 -7.71
C ILE A 63 17.45 5.42 -6.26
N PHE A 64 16.66 5.91 -5.29
CA PHE A 64 16.83 5.52 -3.90
C PHE A 64 16.60 4.01 -3.70
N SER A 65 15.50 3.45 -4.22
CA SER A 65 15.21 2.02 -4.08
C SER A 65 16.25 1.13 -4.76
N GLN A 66 16.81 1.54 -5.91
CA GLN A 66 17.85 0.80 -6.60
C GLN A 66 19.16 0.78 -5.82
N VAL A 67 19.57 1.93 -5.27
CA VAL A 67 20.80 2.05 -4.46
C VAL A 67 20.65 1.31 -3.12
N ASN A 68 19.43 1.24 -2.57
CA ASN A 68 19.15 0.68 -1.23
C ASN A 68 18.32 -0.61 -1.28
N ARG A 69 18.45 -1.40 -2.36
CA ARG A 69 17.59 -2.55 -2.63
C ARG A 69 17.50 -3.53 -1.46
N ASP A 70 18.63 -3.88 -0.86
CA ASP A 70 18.68 -4.82 0.27
C ASP A 70 17.91 -4.30 1.50
N ALA A 71 18.01 -2.99 1.77
CA ALA A 71 17.29 -2.35 2.86
C ALA A 71 15.78 -2.35 2.59
N VAL A 72 15.38 -2.04 1.34
CA VAL A 72 13.97 -2.05 0.92
C VAL A 72 13.39 -3.46 1.01
N GLU A 73 14.09 -4.47 0.51
CA GLU A 73 13.67 -5.87 0.58
C GLU A 73 13.59 -6.38 2.03
N LYS A 74 14.57 -6.04 2.87
CA LYS A 74 14.55 -6.37 4.30
C LYS A 74 13.36 -5.74 5.02
N THR A 75 13.08 -4.48 4.72
CA THR A 75 11.97 -3.73 5.32
C THR A 75 10.62 -4.27 4.83
N SER A 76 10.49 -4.59 3.54
CA SER A 76 9.28 -5.18 2.97
C SER A 76 8.91 -6.51 3.67
N ARG A 77 9.90 -7.33 4.05
CA ARG A 77 9.67 -8.56 4.83
C ARG A 77 9.06 -8.30 6.22
N MET A 78 9.21 -7.11 6.79
CA MET A 78 8.59 -6.76 8.07
C MET A 78 7.06 -6.67 7.94
N ILE A 79 6.53 -6.34 6.76
CA ILE A 79 5.08 -6.25 6.54
C ILE A 79 4.41 -7.60 6.79
N SER A 80 4.92 -8.66 6.14
CA SER A 80 4.31 -10.00 6.28
C SER A 80 4.69 -10.71 7.58
N LYS A 81 5.73 -10.24 8.29
CA LYS A 81 6.17 -10.83 9.56
C LYS A 81 5.49 -10.17 10.78
N ASP A 82 5.49 -8.85 10.81
CA ASP A 82 5.21 -8.06 12.02
C ASP A 82 3.87 -7.29 11.91
N LEU A 83 3.35 -7.09 10.69
CA LEU A 83 2.11 -6.32 10.44
C LEU A 83 0.93 -7.20 9.97
N ASN A 84 0.75 -8.36 10.62
CA ASN A 84 -0.32 -9.31 10.26
C ASN A 84 -1.73 -8.70 10.27
N HIS A 85 -1.98 -7.74 11.15
CA HIS A 85 -3.26 -7.03 11.25
C HIS A 85 -3.56 -6.15 10.01
N LEU A 86 -2.54 -5.79 9.22
CA LEU A 86 -2.70 -5.06 7.97
C LEU A 86 -2.90 -5.96 6.75
N ARG A 87 -2.75 -7.29 6.86
CA ARG A 87 -2.75 -8.18 5.69
C ARG A 87 -4.06 -8.13 4.90
N ILE A 88 -5.19 -8.07 5.61
CA ILE A 88 -6.53 -7.91 5.01
C ILE A 88 -6.69 -6.55 4.31
N PRO A 89 -6.53 -5.40 5.00
CA PRO A 89 -6.72 -4.10 4.35
C PRO A 89 -5.72 -3.85 3.22
N LEU A 90 -4.48 -4.37 3.30
CA LEU A 90 -3.52 -4.30 2.20
C LEU A 90 -3.95 -5.14 1.00
N THR A 91 -4.43 -6.38 1.22
CA THR A 91 -4.96 -7.23 0.14
C THR A 91 -6.12 -6.53 -0.57
N ASP A 92 -7.03 -5.94 0.19
CA ASP A 92 -8.19 -5.22 -0.33
C ASP A 92 -7.77 -4.00 -1.14
N ALA A 93 -6.89 -3.16 -0.59
CA ALA A 93 -6.40 -1.96 -1.27
C ALA A 93 -5.68 -2.29 -2.58
N LEU A 94 -4.84 -3.33 -2.60
CA LEU A 94 -4.13 -3.75 -3.82
C LEU A 94 -5.09 -4.23 -4.92
N ARG A 95 -6.17 -4.93 -4.55
CA ARG A 95 -7.15 -5.41 -5.52
C ARG A 95 -8.07 -4.32 -6.04
N ILE A 96 -8.51 -3.42 -5.16
CA ILE A 96 -9.25 -2.23 -5.57
C ILE A 96 -8.36 -1.36 -6.47
N GLN A 97 -7.07 -1.23 -6.16
CA GLN A 97 -6.13 -0.52 -7.03
C GLN A 97 -6.07 -1.14 -8.42
N PHE A 98 -5.91 -2.47 -8.51
CA PHE A 98 -5.91 -3.18 -9.79
C PHE A 98 -7.20 -2.94 -10.58
N LEU A 99 -8.37 -2.93 -9.92
CA LEU A 99 -9.64 -2.61 -10.59
C LEU A 99 -9.69 -1.17 -11.09
N CYS A 100 -9.26 -0.21 -10.28
CA CYS A 100 -9.19 1.20 -10.69
C CYS A 100 -8.21 1.39 -11.86
N ASP A 101 -7.02 0.78 -11.78
CA ASP A 101 -6.00 0.80 -12.84
C ASP A 101 -6.58 0.21 -14.13
N SER A 102 -7.22 -0.96 -14.06
CA SER A 102 -7.84 -1.61 -15.20
C SER A 102 -8.96 -0.77 -15.83
N HIS A 103 -9.77 -0.08 -15.02
CA HIS A 103 -10.81 0.83 -15.50
C HIS A 103 -10.22 2.05 -16.23
N GLU A 104 -9.02 2.48 -15.84
CA GLU A 104 -8.28 3.59 -16.44
C GLU A 104 -7.34 3.15 -17.59
N GLY A 105 -7.35 1.86 -17.96
CA GLY A 105 -6.51 1.31 -19.03
C GLY A 105 -5.05 1.04 -18.65
N ILE A 106 -4.74 0.99 -17.35
CA ILE A 106 -3.41 0.71 -16.80
C ILE A 106 -3.32 -0.76 -16.41
N ASP A 107 -2.31 -1.48 -16.92
CA ASP A 107 -2.01 -2.85 -16.46
C ASP A 107 -1.12 -2.82 -15.22
N SER A 108 -1.67 -3.25 -14.08
CA SER A 108 -0.95 -3.38 -12.82
C SER A 108 -0.92 -4.81 -12.28
N ALA A 109 -1.11 -5.83 -13.12
CA ALA A 109 -1.08 -7.24 -12.70
C ALA A 109 0.23 -7.62 -11.98
N ALA A 110 1.35 -7.02 -12.41
CA ALA A 110 2.65 -7.22 -11.78
C ALA A 110 2.70 -6.79 -10.29
N VAL A 111 1.86 -5.83 -9.87
CA VAL A 111 1.75 -5.40 -8.47
C VAL A 111 1.20 -6.53 -7.61
N LEU A 112 0.11 -7.17 -8.05
CA LEU A 112 -0.51 -8.28 -7.33
C LEU A 112 0.44 -9.48 -7.24
N GLU A 113 1.15 -9.80 -8.32
CA GLU A 113 2.13 -10.89 -8.33
C GLU A 113 3.30 -10.64 -7.37
N ARG A 114 3.79 -9.40 -7.26
CA ARG A 114 4.81 -9.05 -6.24
C ARG A 114 4.28 -9.21 -4.83
N ALA A 115 3.10 -8.66 -4.53
CA ALA A 115 2.48 -8.76 -3.21
C ALA A 115 2.21 -10.22 -2.80
N LYS A 116 1.85 -11.08 -3.76
CA LYS A 116 1.72 -12.54 -3.56
C LYS A 116 3.05 -13.18 -3.20
N LYS A 117 4.13 -12.89 -3.94
CA LYS A 117 5.49 -13.39 -3.64
C LYS A 117 5.97 -12.96 -2.25
N GLN A 118 5.59 -11.76 -1.81
CA GLN A 118 5.91 -11.21 -0.49
C GLN A 118 4.99 -11.73 0.64
N LYS A 119 4.03 -12.61 0.33
CA LYS A 119 3.00 -13.15 1.26
C LYS A 119 2.07 -12.08 1.87
N ILE A 120 2.00 -10.91 1.25
CA ILE A 120 1.09 -9.82 1.66
C ILE A 120 -0.31 -10.11 1.13
N LEU A 121 -0.43 -10.55 -0.12
CA LEU A 121 -1.71 -10.87 -0.75
C LEU A 121 -2.29 -12.18 -0.16
N ILE A 122 -3.57 -12.15 0.23
CA ILE A 122 -4.36 -13.34 0.58
C ILE A 122 -5.07 -13.81 -0.70
N VAL A 123 -4.63 -14.92 -1.28
CA VAL A 123 -5.10 -15.37 -2.61
C VAL A 123 -6.56 -15.76 -2.58
N GLU A 124 -6.98 -16.45 -1.52
CA GLU A 124 -8.32 -17.03 -1.33
C GLU A 124 -9.38 -15.99 -0.99
N ARG A 125 -8.96 -14.78 -0.60
CA ARG A 125 -9.88 -13.68 -0.31
C ARG A 125 -10.57 -13.29 -1.62
N GLU A 126 -11.79 -12.80 -1.57
CA GLU A 126 -12.46 -12.19 -2.73
C GLU A 126 -12.11 -10.71 -2.88
N VAL A 127 -12.41 -10.10 -4.03
CA VAL A 127 -12.30 -8.65 -4.19
C VAL A 127 -13.45 -8.00 -3.42
N PRO A 128 -13.20 -7.05 -2.50
CA PRO A 128 -14.27 -6.45 -1.72
C PRO A 128 -15.16 -5.56 -2.59
N LEU A 129 -16.45 -5.51 -2.26
CA LEU A 129 -17.34 -4.49 -2.81
C LEU A 129 -16.88 -3.09 -2.39
N PRO A 130 -17.07 -2.05 -3.23
CA PRO A 130 -16.66 -0.68 -2.92
C PRO A 130 -17.10 -0.18 -1.54
N GLY A 131 -18.36 -0.41 -1.16
CA GLY A 131 -18.89 0.02 0.14
C GLY A 131 -18.26 -0.71 1.33
N ALA A 132 -17.91 -1.99 1.16
CA ALA A 132 -17.24 -2.78 2.19
C ALA A 132 -15.78 -2.31 2.37
N PHE A 133 -15.07 -2.08 1.26
CA PHE A 133 -13.73 -1.50 1.28
C PHE A 133 -13.72 -0.14 1.98
N MET A 134 -14.62 0.77 1.59
CA MET A 134 -14.68 2.11 2.21
C MET A 134 -15.05 2.07 3.69
N SER A 135 -15.77 1.04 4.16
CA SER A 135 -16.02 0.86 5.60
C SER A 135 -14.75 0.46 6.35
N ILE A 136 -13.92 -0.42 5.79
CA ILE A 136 -12.62 -0.79 6.35
C ILE A 136 -11.69 0.44 6.37
N VAL A 137 -11.61 1.17 5.24
CA VAL A 137 -10.84 2.42 5.12
C VAL A 137 -11.21 3.41 6.22
N ARG A 138 -12.50 3.67 6.43
CA ARG A 138 -12.96 4.59 7.49
C ARG A 138 -12.61 4.08 8.89
N SER A 139 -12.73 2.78 9.13
CA SER A 139 -12.39 2.18 10.42
C SER A 139 -10.91 2.35 10.74
N PHE A 140 -10.04 1.97 9.79
CA PHE A 140 -8.59 2.12 9.94
C PHE A 140 -8.18 3.59 9.97
N GLY A 141 -8.68 4.41 9.05
CA GLY A 141 -8.37 5.83 8.99
C GLY A 141 -8.63 6.55 10.32
N ARG A 142 -9.75 6.25 11.01
CA ARG A 142 -10.02 6.79 12.35
C ARG A 142 -9.13 6.20 13.43
N ALA A 143 -8.94 4.87 13.44
CA ALA A 143 -8.09 4.21 14.44
C ALA A 143 -6.64 4.73 14.43
N TYR A 144 -6.15 5.16 13.26
CA TYR A 144 -4.82 5.70 13.05
C TYR A 144 -4.75 7.24 13.07
N GLY A 145 -5.88 7.94 13.26
CA GLY A 145 -5.93 9.41 13.28
C GLY A 145 -5.66 10.08 11.92
N ILE A 146 -5.86 9.35 10.81
CA ILE A 146 -5.74 9.85 9.44
C ILE A 146 -7.04 10.55 9.01
N LEU A 147 -8.18 10.00 9.43
CA LEU A 147 -9.52 10.53 9.16
C LEU A 147 -10.15 10.97 10.48
N ASN A 148 -10.93 12.06 10.42
CA ASN A 148 -11.71 12.59 11.53
C ASN A 148 -13.14 12.03 11.54
#